data_AF-A0A5R9IF28-F1
#
_entry.id   AF-A0A5R9IF28-F1
#
_cell.length_a   1.000
_cell.length_b   1.000
_cell.length_c   1.000
_cell.angle_alpha   90.00
_cell.angle_beta   90.00
_cell.angle_gamma   90.00
#
_symmetry.space_group_name_H-M   'P 1'
#
loop_
_entity.id
_entity.type
_entity.pdbx_description
1 polymer ?
#
loop_
_entity_poly.entity_id
_entity_poly.type
_entity_poly.pdbx_seq_one_letter_code
_entity_poly.pdbx_strand_id
1 'polypeptide(L)'
;MTIGTYSGWTNRATWLIYVWMDEEPGLQEHWLDLAKDAGSTYDLAQHIEAHDIEFMPLVGGVYSDLMCTVLVEINWREIAEHIFEEAHY
;
A
#
# COMPACT_ATOMS: atom_id res chain seq x y z
N MET A 1 -20.61 1.57 16.34
CA MET A 1 -20.25 1.71 14.91
C MET A 1 -19.41 0.49 14.59
N THR A 2 -19.99 -0.52 13.94
CA THR A 2 -19.25 -1.73 13.57
C THR A 2 -18.32 -1.33 12.43
N ILE A 3 -17.02 -1.24 12.72
CA ILE A 3 -15.99 -1.06 11.69
C ILE A 3 -16.03 -2.37 10.87
N GLY A 4 -16.77 -2.36 9.77
CA GLY A 4 -16.77 -3.48 8.83
C GLY A 4 -15.41 -3.52 8.19
N THR A 5 -14.70 -4.65 8.32
CA THR A 5 -13.49 -4.90 7.55
C THR A 5 -13.81 -4.76 6.05
N TYR A 6 -12.92 -4.14 5.29
CA TYR A 6 -13.11 -3.97 3.85
C TYR A 6 -12.43 -5.15 3.16
N SER A 7 -13.19 -6.20 2.88
CA SER A 7 -12.66 -7.44 2.29
C SER A 7 -11.52 -8.07 3.10
N GLY A 8 -11.56 -7.95 4.44
CA GLY A 8 -10.51 -8.43 5.34
C GLY A 8 -9.51 -7.37 5.80
N TRP A 9 -9.47 -6.21 5.13
CA TRP A 9 -8.52 -5.13 5.44
C TRP A 9 -9.03 -4.16 6.51
N THR A 10 -8.11 -3.52 7.23
CA THR A 10 -8.42 -2.59 8.33
C THR A 10 -9.21 -1.35 7.89
N ASN A 11 -9.02 -0.88 6.65
CA ASN A 11 -9.78 0.22 6.08
C ASN A 11 -9.83 0.14 4.54
N ARG A 12 -10.70 0.98 3.95
CA ARG A 12 -10.92 1.00 2.50
C ARG A 12 -9.71 1.48 1.70
N ALA A 13 -8.96 2.45 2.22
CA ALA A 13 -7.80 3.01 1.52
C ALA A 13 -6.70 1.95 1.39
N THR A 14 -6.41 1.22 2.47
CA THR A 14 -5.47 0.10 2.47
C THR A 14 -5.87 -0.99 1.46
N TRP A 15 -7.13 -1.43 1.48
CA TRP A 15 -7.62 -2.43 0.52
C TRP A 15 -7.50 -1.96 -0.92
N LEU A 16 -7.85 -0.70 -1.20
CA LEU A 16 -7.86 -0.19 -2.57
C LEU A 16 -6.46 -0.13 -3.15
N ILE A 17 -5.46 0.32 -2.37
CA ILE A 17 -4.07 0.36 -2.83
C ILE A 17 -3.54 -1.05 -3.09
N TYR A 18 -3.79 -2.00 -2.18
CA TYR A 18 -3.38 -3.39 -2.40
C TYR A 18 -3.94 -3.95 -3.71
N VAL A 19 -5.24 -3.75 -3.97
CA VAL A 19 -5.87 -4.22 -5.22
C VAL A 19 -5.20 -3.61 -6.46
N TRP A 20 -4.89 -2.32 -6.45
CA TRP A 20 -4.18 -1.70 -7.58
C TRP A 20 -2.77 -2.25 -7.78
N MET A 21 -2.05 -2.55 -6.69
CA MET A 21 -0.72 -3.16 -6.75
C MET A 21 -0.76 -4.60 -7.27
N ASP A 22 -1.80 -5.36 -6.90
CA ASP A 22 -2.00 -6.77 -7.27
C ASP A 22 -2.50 -6.93 -8.71
N GLU A 23 -3.39 -6.05 -9.16
CA GLU A 23 -3.98 -6.10 -10.50
C GLU A 23 -3.04 -5.62 -11.61
N GLU A 24 -1.95 -4.90 -11.28
CA GLU A 24 -0.94 -4.46 -12.23
C GLU A 24 0.26 -5.44 -12.25
N PRO A 25 0.38 -6.33 -13.26
CA PRO A 25 1.32 -7.45 -13.20
C PRO A 25 2.79 -7.05 -13.03
N GLY A 26 3.18 -5.89 -13.59
CA GLY A 26 4.55 -5.37 -13.45
C GLY A 26 4.86 -4.81 -12.07
N LEU A 27 3.86 -4.26 -11.36
CA LEU A 27 4.02 -3.79 -9.99
C LEU A 27 4.05 -4.97 -9.02
N GLN A 28 3.19 -5.96 -9.22
CA GLN A 28 3.13 -7.15 -8.37
C GLN A 28 4.48 -7.89 -8.32
N GLU A 29 5.05 -8.23 -9.49
CA GLU A 29 6.37 -8.91 -9.56
C GLU A 29 7.47 -8.07 -8.90
N HIS A 30 7.46 -6.75 -9.12
CA HIS A 30 8.43 -5.83 -8.52
C HIS A 30 8.40 -5.86 -6.99
N TRP A 31 7.20 -5.81 -6.39
CA TRP A 31 7.05 -5.81 -4.94
C TRP A 31 7.35 -7.16 -4.32
N LEU A 32 7.02 -8.26 -4.98
CA LEU A 32 7.38 -9.61 -4.52
C LEU A 32 8.89 -9.83 -4.55
N ASP A 33 9.59 -9.34 -5.57
CA ASP A 33 11.06 -9.43 -5.63
C ASP A 33 11.72 -8.55 -4.57
N LEU A 34 11.24 -7.32 -4.37
CA LEU A 34 11.71 -6.47 -3.26
C LEU A 34 11.45 -7.11 -1.89
N ALA A 35 10.32 -7.80 -1.71
CA ALA A 35 9.99 -8.45 -0.45
C ALA A 35 10.93 -9.60 -0.10
N LYS A 36 11.45 -10.34 -1.09
CA LYS A 36 12.46 -11.40 -0.88
C LYS A 36 13.79 -10.84 -0.37
N ASP A 37 14.14 -9.63 -0.81
CA ASP A 37 15.39 -8.95 -0.44
C ASP A 37 15.23 -8.03 0.79
N ALA A 38 13.99 -7.73 1.20
CA ALA A 38 13.71 -6.85 2.33
C ALA A 38 14.14 -7.48 3.66
N GLY A 39 14.84 -6.69 4.50
CA GLY A 39 15.27 -7.14 5.83
C GLY A 39 14.11 -7.31 6.83
N SER A 40 12.98 -6.66 6.57
CA SER A 40 11.77 -6.73 7.39
C SER A 40 10.53 -6.22 6.65
N THR A 41 9.34 -6.56 7.14
CA THR A 41 8.07 -5.98 6.66
C THR A 41 8.01 -4.46 6.87
N TYR A 42 8.69 -3.94 7.89
CA TYR A 42 8.81 -2.50 8.11
C TYR A 42 9.59 -1.83 6.99
N ASP A 43 10.73 -2.40 6.58
CA ASP A 43 11.52 -1.86 5.49
C ASP A 43 10.73 -1.88 4.19
N LEU A 44 10.02 -2.98 3.91
CA LEU A 44 9.16 -3.08 2.73
C LEU A 44 8.04 -2.03 2.73
N ALA A 45 7.37 -1.82 3.87
CA ALA A 45 6.33 -0.80 4.01
C ALA A 45 6.83 0.61 3.66
N GLN A 46 8.05 0.96 4.11
CA GLN A 46 8.67 2.25 3.81
C GLN A 46 8.96 2.42 2.32
N HIS A 47 9.36 1.35 1.62
CA HIS A 47 9.58 1.41 0.17
C HIS A 47 8.27 1.59 -0.60
N ILE A 48 7.20 0.91 -0.19
CA ILE A 48 5.88 1.04 -0.80
C ILE A 48 5.34 2.46 -0.62
N GLU A 49 5.37 2.99 0.60
CA GLU A 49 4.91 4.35 0.90
C GLU A 49 5.71 5.41 0.12
N ALA A 50 7.04 5.27 0.07
CA ALA A 50 7.89 6.20 -0.67
C ALA A 50 7.58 6.20 -2.18
N HIS A 51 7.34 5.02 -2.76
CA HIS A 51 6.96 4.90 -4.16
C HIS A 51 5.61 5.58 -4.42
N ASP A 52 4.58 5.30 -3.63
CA ASP A 52 3.26 5.91 -3.85
C ASP A 52 3.30 7.45 -3.76
N ILE A 53 4.09 7.99 -2.83
CA ILE A 53 4.31 9.43 -2.70
C ILE A 53 5.06 10.00 -3.91
N GLU A 54 6.06 9.29 -4.44
CA GLU A 54 6.85 9.73 -5.60
C GLU A 54 6.00 9.80 -6.88
N PHE A 55 5.09 8.85 -7.07
CA PHE A 55 4.22 8.77 -8.25
C PHE A 55 2.89 9.53 -8.09
N MET A 56 2.69 10.19 -6.95
CA MET A 56 1.49 10.98 -6.70
C MET A 56 1.37 12.15 -7.69
N PRO A 57 0.22 12.32 -8.36
CA PRO A 57 0.02 13.45 -9.25
C PRO A 57 0.05 14.77 -8.48
N LEU A 58 0.67 15.80 -9.05
CA LEU A 58 0.63 17.14 -8.47
C LEU A 58 -0.76 17.74 -8.66
N VAL A 59 -1.58 17.67 -7.61
CA VAL A 59 -2.90 18.30 -7.54
C VAL A 59 -2.84 19.47 -6.56
N GLY A 60 -3.60 20.54 -6.80
CA GLY A 60 -3.63 21.73 -5.95
C GLY A 60 -4.94 21.95 -5.21
N GLY A 61 -4.88 22.75 -4.14
CA GLY A 61 -6.07 23.15 -3.37
C GLY A 61 -6.73 21.99 -2.62
N VAL A 62 -8.05 22.07 -2.43
CA VAL A 62 -8.81 21.11 -1.62
C VAL A 62 -8.65 19.64 -2.06
N TYR A 63 -8.42 19.38 -3.34
CA TYR A 63 -8.20 18.01 -3.82
C TYR A 63 -6.87 17.44 -3.32
N SER A 64 -5.83 18.26 -3.20
CA SER A 64 -4.56 17.86 -2.58
C SER A 64 -4.77 17.53 -1.11
N ASP A 65 -5.44 18.40 -0.37
CA ASP A 65 -5.71 18.18 1.06
C ASP A 65 -6.51 16.90 1.30
N LEU A 66 -7.54 16.64 0.49
CA LEU A 66 -8.34 15.41 0.58
C LEU A 66 -7.54 14.16 0.24
N MET A 67 -6.73 14.20 -0.83
CA MET A 67 -5.88 13.07 -1.20
C MET A 67 -4.85 12.77 -0.11
N CYS A 68 -4.11 13.78 0.35
CA CYS A 68 -3.14 13.62 1.43
C CYS A 68 -3.79 13.11 2.72
N THR A 69 -5.03 13.52 3.01
CA THR A 69 -5.77 13.00 4.17
C THR A 69 -6.02 11.50 4.05
N VAL A 70 -6.46 11.02 2.89
CA VAL A 70 -6.71 9.58 2.67
C VAL A 70 -5.41 8.78 2.71
N LEU A 71 -4.31 9.33 2.19
CA LEU A 71 -3.02 8.65 2.18
C LEU A 71 -2.47 8.39 3.58
N VAL A 72 -2.69 9.32 4.52
CA VAL A 72 -2.30 9.14 5.93
C VAL A 72 -3.11 8.02 6.63
N GLU A 73 -4.27 7.64 6.10
CA GLU A 73 -5.07 6.53 6.64
C GLU A 73 -4.61 5.16 6.13
N ILE A 74 -3.75 5.09 5.12
CA ILE A 74 -3.28 3.82 4.57
C ILE A 74 -2.40 3.11 5.59
N ASN A 75 -2.71 1.83 5.83
CA ASN A 75 -1.89 0.97 6.65
C ASN A 75 -0.82 0.27 5.80
N TRP A 76 0.26 0.98 5.47
CA TRP A 76 1.35 0.46 4.64
C TRP A 76 1.98 -0.82 5.19
N ARG A 77 2.00 -0.98 6.51
CA ARG A 77 2.53 -2.19 7.16
C ARG A 77 1.68 -3.42 6.87
N GLU A 78 0.35 -3.29 6.88
CA GLU A 78 -0.55 -4.41 6.57
C GLU A 78 -0.39 -4.85 5.11
N ILE A 79 -0.23 -3.90 4.17
CA ILE A 79 0.08 -4.20 2.77
C ILE A 79 1.42 -4.95 2.67
N ALA A 80 2.46 -4.44 3.34
CA ALA A 80 3.78 -5.08 3.34
C ALA A 80 3.76 -6.47 3.97
N GLU A 81 3.00 -6.68 5.05
CA GLU A 81 2.82 -8.01 5.68
C GLU A 81 2.22 -9.00 4.69
N HIS A 82 1.16 -8.60 3.96
CA HIS A 82 0.55 -9.45 2.93
C HIS A 82 1.52 -9.82 1.80
N ILE A 83 2.24 -8.84 1.24
CA ILE A 83 3.21 -9.07 0.15
C ILE A 83 4.38 -9.93 0.65
N PHE A 84 4.86 -9.68 1.88
CA PHE A 84 5.97 -10.42 2.46
C PHE A 84 5.60 -11.88 2.73
N GLU A 85 4.38 -12.15 3.21
CA GLU A 85 3.86 -13.50 3.33
C GLU A 85 3.84 -14.19 1.95
N GLU A 86 3.22 -13.58 0.94
CA GLU A 86 3.13 -14.14 -0.41
C GLU A 86 4.50 -14.45 -1.03
N ALA A 87 5.50 -13.58 -0.86
CA ALA A 87 6.84 -13.77 -1.41
C ALA A 87 7.62 -14.95 -0.76
N HIS A 88 7.21 -15.42 0.41
CA HIS A 88 7.88 -16.45 1.20
C HIS A 88 7.09 -17.76 1.34
N TYR A 89 5.98 -17.92 0.61
CA TYR A 89 5.22 -19.19 0.48
C TYR A 89 5.57 -19.94 -0.81
#